data_AF-A0A7M7P339-F1
#
_entry.id   AF-A0A7M7P339-F1
#
_cell.length_a   1.000
_cell.length_b   1.000
_cell.length_c   1.000
_cell.angle_alpha   90.00
_cell.angle_beta   90.00
_cell.angle_gamma   90.00
#
_symmetry.space_group_name_H-M   'P 1'
#
loop_
_entity.id
_entity.type
_entity.pdbx_description
1 polymer ?
#
loop_
_entity_poly.entity_id
_entity_poly.type
_entity_poly.pdbx_seq_one_letter_code
_entity_poly.pdbx_strand_id
1 'polypeptide(L)'
;MGGVGICFSGHFVALLDIAGPFAGSAMGMMNTAGTLGGIIGPYIVGVLTEIQSNITGWQKVMWIIAGFYGFGGLTFIIFGTVELQHWAKQDYQPIPGSDE
;
A
#
# COMPACT_ATOMS: atom_id res chain seq x y z
N MET A 1 -15.72 12.60 -3.44
CA MET A 1 -15.30 11.34 -4.10
C MET A 1 -14.45 11.67 -5.33
N GLY A 2 -13.21 12.13 -5.13
CA GLY A 2 -12.31 12.52 -6.23
C GLY A 2 -10.83 12.29 -5.87
N GLY A 3 -10.46 12.56 -4.61
CA GLY A 3 -9.11 12.28 -4.10
C GLY A 3 -8.74 10.80 -4.04
N VAL A 4 -9.71 9.89 -3.87
CA VAL A 4 -9.45 8.43 -3.83
C VAL A 4 -8.82 7.94 -5.14
N GLY A 5 -9.24 8.48 -6.29
CA GLY A 5 -8.71 8.09 -7.60
C GLY A 5 -7.24 8.46 -7.79
N ILE A 6 -6.80 9.58 -7.23
CA ILE A 6 -5.40 10.07 -7.33
C ILE A 6 -4.48 9.20 -6.45
N CYS A 7 -4.93 8.84 -5.24
CA CYS A 7 -4.16 7.97 -4.35
C CYS A 7 -4.06 6.53 -4.89
N PHE A 8 -5.15 5.99 -5.42
CA PHE A 8 -5.16 4.64 -5.96
C PHE A 8 -4.34 4.52 -7.25
N SER A 9 -4.41 5.51 -8.15
CA SER A 9 -3.65 5.46 -9.41
C SER A 9 -2.15 5.52 -9.18
N GLY A 10 -1.67 6.41 -8.30
CA GLY A 10 -0.24 6.53 -7.99
C GLY A 10 0.35 5.26 -7.37
N HIS A 11 -0.37 4.64 -6.42
CA HIS A 11 0.10 3.43 -5.75
C HIS A 11 0.08 2.20 -6.67
N PHE A 12 -0.97 2.05 -7.49
CA PHE A 12 -1.04 0.93 -8.42
C PHE A 12 0.02 1.04 -9.53
N VAL A 13 0.18 2.22 -10.13
CA VAL A 13 1.15 2.42 -11.23
C VAL A 13 2.58 2.22 -10.73
N ALA A 14 2.93 2.76 -9.57
CA ALA A 14 4.26 2.56 -8.99
C ALA A 14 4.58 1.08 -8.72
N LEU A 15 3.58 0.28 -8.33
CA LEU A 15 3.82 -1.14 -8.12
C LEU A 15 3.96 -1.94 -9.40
N LEU A 16 3.18 -1.59 -10.43
CA LEU A 16 3.30 -2.21 -11.76
C LEU A 16 4.66 -1.90 -12.38
N ASP A 17 5.16 -0.67 -12.21
CA ASP A 17 6.46 -0.24 -12.72
C ASP A 17 7.62 -0.97 -12.04
N ILE A 18 7.52 -1.19 -10.73
CA ILE A 18 8.53 -1.93 -9.96
C ILE A 18 8.51 -3.44 -10.27
N ALA A 19 7.34 -4.03 -10.54
CA ALA A 19 7.16 -5.49 -10.56
C ALA A 19 7.25 -6.15 -11.94
N GLY A 20 7.19 -5.39 -13.05
CA GLY A 20 7.32 -5.92 -14.41
C GLY A 20 6.46 -7.19 -14.64
N PRO A 21 7.05 -8.37 -14.94
CA PRO A 21 6.30 -9.61 -15.19
C PRO A 21 5.62 -10.24 -13.95
N PHE A 22 6.03 -9.89 -12.72
CA PHE A 22 5.41 -10.38 -11.46
C PHE A 22 4.34 -9.44 -10.90
N ALA A 23 3.95 -8.43 -11.67
CA ALA A 23 2.93 -7.46 -11.32
C ALA A 23 1.61 -8.10 -10.82
N GLY A 24 1.17 -9.20 -11.44
CA GLY A 24 -0.07 -9.89 -11.04
C GLY A 24 -0.02 -10.48 -9.63
N SER A 25 1.07 -11.17 -9.27
CA SER A 25 1.24 -11.76 -7.95
C SER A 25 1.48 -10.70 -6.87
N ALA A 26 2.25 -9.66 -7.18
CA ALA A 26 2.48 -8.54 -6.28
C ALA A 26 1.18 -7.76 -5.98
N MET A 27 0.37 -7.50 -7.02
CA MET A 27 -0.96 -6.89 -6.86
C MET A 27 -1.91 -7.75 -6.03
N GLY A 28 -1.89 -9.08 -6.22
CA GLY A 28 -2.68 -10.01 -5.41
C GLY A 28 -2.32 -9.97 -3.92
N MET A 29 -1.02 -9.94 -3.60
CA MET A 29 -0.56 -9.81 -2.21
C MET A 29 -1.02 -8.49 -1.58
N MET A 30 -0.95 -7.38 -2.32
CA MET A 30 -1.43 -6.10 -1.80
C MET A 30 -2.94 -6.06 -1.60
N ASN A 31 -3.70 -6.66 -2.51
CA ASN A 31 -5.15 -6.75 -2.36
C ASN A 31 -5.51 -7.54 -1.08
N THR A 32 -4.82 -8.65 -0.86
CA THR A 32 -4.97 -9.48 0.35
C THR A 32 -4.61 -8.70 1.62
N ALA A 33 -3.50 -7.98 1.61
CA ALA A 33 -3.09 -7.12 2.72
C ALA A 33 -4.12 -5.99 2.99
N GLY A 34 -4.66 -5.39 1.94
CA GLY A 34 -5.73 -4.40 2.02
C GLY A 34 -7.02 -4.97 2.61
N THR A 35 -7.43 -6.17 2.19
CA THR A 35 -8.60 -6.86 2.75
C THR A 35 -8.38 -7.21 4.22
N LEU A 36 -7.21 -7.71 4.60
CA LEU A 36 -6.88 -7.99 6.00
C LEU A 36 -6.92 -6.72 6.86
N GLY A 37 -6.33 -5.62 6.38
CA GLY A 37 -6.42 -4.32 7.04
C GLY A 37 -7.86 -3.83 7.18
N GLY A 38 -8.69 -4.05 6.16
CA GLY A 38 -10.11 -3.71 6.16
C GLY A 38 -10.96 -4.56 7.12
N ILE A 39 -10.54 -5.78 7.45
CA ILE A 39 -11.21 -6.64 8.44
C ILE A 39 -10.74 -6.27 9.86
N ILE A 40 -9.43 -6.08 10.04
CA ILE A 40 -8.81 -5.81 11.35
C ILE A 40 -9.11 -4.39 11.84
N GLY A 41 -9.17 -3.41 10.93
CA GLY A 41 -9.41 -2.00 11.27
C GLY A 41 -10.71 -1.76 12.04
N PRO A 42 -11.88 -2.14 11.50
CA PRO A 42 -13.17 -1.99 12.18
C PRO A 42 -13.23 -2.77 13.50
N TYR A 43 -12.57 -3.92 13.59
CA TYR A 43 -12.50 -4.69 14.82
C TYR A 43 -11.78 -3.92 15.94
N ILE A 44 -10.60 -3.35 15.65
CA ILE A 44 -9.85 -2.53 16.62
C ILE A 44 -10.65 -1.29 17.01
N VAL A 45 -11.27 -0.61 16.04
CA VAL A 45 -12.09 0.59 16.30
C VAL A 45 -13.33 0.25 17.15
N GLY A 46 -13.98 -0.89 16.89
CA GLY A 46 -15.13 -1.38 17.66
C GLY A 46 -14.76 -1.60 19.13
N VAL A 47 -13.68 -2.33 19.39
CA VAL A 47 -13.18 -2.58 20.75
C VAL A 47 -12.79 -1.28 21.45
N LEU A 48 -12.13 -0.34 20.76
CA LEU A 48 -11.73 0.94 21.35
C LEU A 48 -12.92 1.84 21.68
N THR A 49 -13.98 1.79 20.86
CA THR A 49 -15.17 2.63 21.02
C THR A 49 -16.11 2.11 22.09
N GLU A 50 -16.21 0.78 22.27
CA GLU A 50 -16.99 0.17 23.36
C GLU A 50 -16.46 0.55 24.76
N ILE A 51 -15.15 0.68 24.91
CA ILE A 51 -14.51 1.04 26.19
C ILE A 51 -14.68 2.54 26.50
N GLN A 52 -14.71 3.40 25.48
CA GLN A 52 -14.78 4.86 25.62
C GLN A 52 -15.67 5.48 24.53
N SER A 53 -17.00 5.39 24.71
CA SER A 53 -18.03 5.97 23.82
C SER A 53 -18.09 7.52 23.81
N ASN A 54 -17.02 8.17 24.26
CA ASN A 54 -16.90 9.61 24.44
C ASN A 54 -15.90 10.19 23.41
N ILE A 55 -15.90 11.51 23.19
CA ILE A 55 -15.02 12.18 22.21
C ILE A 55 -13.53 11.78 22.35
N THR A 56 -13.09 11.51 23.58
CA THR A 56 -11.72 11.07 23.89
C THR A 56 -11.37 9.69 23.29
N GLY A 57 -12.32 8.75 23.19
CA GLY A 57 -12.10 7.43 22.58
C GLY A 57 -11.82 7.56 21.08
N TRP A 58 -12.63 8.36 20.39
CA TRP A 58 -12.44 8.66 18.97
C TRP A 58 -11.12 9.39 18.68
N GLN A 59 -10.70 10.31 19.55
CA GLN A 59 -9.39 10.96 19.41
C GLN A 59 -8.24 9.94 19.49
N LYS A 60 -8.31 8.96 20.41
CA LYS A 60 -7.30 7.89 20.47
C LYS A 60 -7.28 7.04 19.20
N VAL A 61 -8.45 6.70 18.67
CA VAL A 61 -8.56 5.98 17.39
C VAL A 61 -7.86 6.77 16.27
N MET A 62 -8.12 8.08 16.16
CA MET A 62 -7.49 8.94 15.16
C MET A 62 -5.96 9.00 15.31
N TRP A 63 -5.44 9.08 16.54
CA TRP A 63 -4.00 9.04 16.79
C TRP A 63 -3.36 7.70 16.40
N ILE A 64 -4.03 6.58 16.66
CA ILE A 64 -3.55 5.26 16.25
C ILE A 64 -3.50 5.17 14.72
N ILE A 65 -4.58 5.58 14.05
CA ILE A 65 -4.67 5.59 12.59
C ILE A 65 -3.56 6.48 11.99
N ALA A 66 -3.37 7.69 12.52
CA ALA A 66 -2.30 8.60 12.10
C ALA A 66 -0.91 7.98 12.30
N GLY A 67 -0.69 7.27 13.41
CA GLY A 67 0.55 6.55 13.68
C GLY A 67 0.82 5.43 12.67
N PHE A 68 -0.20 4.64 12.32
CA PHE A 68 -0.08 3.59 11.30
C PHE A 68 0.25 4.16 9.92
N TYR A 69 -0.43 5.22 9.50
CA TYR A 69 -0.11 5.89 8.23
C TYR A 69 1.29 6.52 8.25
N GLY A 70 1.67 7.16 9.35
CA GLY A 70 3.00 7.74 9.54
C GLY A 70 4.10 6.68 9.49
N PHE A 71 3.90 5.54 10.17
CA PHE A 71 4.84 4.42 10.16
C PHE A 71 4.96 3.78 8.77
N GLY A 72 3.85 3.57 8.08
CA GLY A 72 3.84 3.07 6.71
C GLY A 72 4.60 4.00 5.76
N GLY A 73 4.34 5.30 5.85
CA GLY A 73 5.06 6.31 5.09
C GLY A 73 6.56 6.37 5.42
N LEU A 74 6.92 6.31 6.70
CA LEU A 74 8.32 6.32 7.14
C LEU A 74 9.08 5.08 6.63
N THR A 75 8.44 3.91 6.72
CA THR A 75 9.02 2.66 6.20
C THR A 75 9.24 2.74 4.69
N PHE A 76 8.28 3.33 3.95
CA PHE A 76 8.45 3.57 2.53
C PHE A 76 9.55 4.60 2.21
N ILE A 77 9.73 5.64 3.04
CA ILE A 77 10.82 6.60 2.85
C ILE A 77 12.19 5.97 3.09
N ILE A 78 12.30 5.05 4.06
CA ILE A 78 13.58 4.42 4.44
C ILE A 78 13.96 3.28 3.48
N PHE A 79 12.99 2.46 3.07
CA PHE A 79 13.24 1.23 2.31
C PHE A 79 12.67 1.24 0.89
N GLY A 80 11.84 2.23 0.56
CA GLY A 80 11.22 2.34 -0.76
C GLY A 80 12.25 2.72 -1.81
N THR A 81 12.19 2.01 -2.93
CA THR A 81 12.97 2.30 -4.12
C THR A 81 12.03 2.30 -5.32
N VAL A 82 12.22 3.26 -6.21
CA VAL A 82 11.38 3.49 -7.40
C VAL A 82 11.99 2.82 -8.64
N GLU A 83 13.14 2.16 -8.49
CA GLU A 83 13.77 1.44 -9.60
C GLU A 83 13.23 0.02 -9.73
N LEU A 84 13.13 -0.44 -10.99
CA LEU A 84 12.82 -1.82 -11.35
C LEU A 84 13.79 -2.75 -10.62
N GLN A 85 13.26 -3.58 -9.73
CA GLN A 85 14.09 -4.38 -8.83
C GLN A 85 14.91 -5.41 -9.61
N HIS A 86 16.09 -5.77 -9.11
CA HIS A 86 17.05 -6.64 -9.80
C HIS A 86 16.47 -8.01 -10.18
N TRP A 87 15.49 -8.52 -9.42
CA TRP A 87 14.77 -9.75 -9.74
C TRP A 87 13.82 -9.61 -10.94
N ALA A 88 13.35 -8.41 -11.25
CA ALA A 88 12.53 -8.11 -12.43
C ALA A 88 13.39 -7.80 -13.68
N LYS A 89 14.66 -7.39 -13.50
CA LYS A 89 15.59 -7.10 -14.62
C LYS A 89 16.04 -8.37 -15.37
N GLN A 90 16.03 -9.54 -14.73
CA GLN A 90 16.52 -10.79 -15.33
C GLN A 90 15.64 -11.31 -16.50
N ASP A 91 14.37 -10.91 -16.57
CA ASP A 91 13.44 -11.35 -17.63
C ASP A 91 13.25 -10.31 -18.74
N TYR A 92 13.93 -9.15 -18.69
CA TYR A 92 13.98 -8.24 -19.84
C TYR A 92 14.92 -8.81 -20.90
N GLN A 93 14.37 -9.67 -21.77
CA GLN A 93 14.98 -10.00 -23.05
C GLN A 93 14.67 -8.83 -23.99
N PRO A 94 15.65 -7.98 -24.39
CA PRO A 94 15.41 -7.04 -25.47
C PRO A 94 14.98 -7.83 -26.70
N ILE A 95 13.85 -7.46 -27.29
CA ILE A 95 13.37 -8.04 -28.54
C ILE A 95 14.47 -7.77 -29.57
N PRO A 96 15.06 -8.78 -30.22
CA PRO A 96 16.11 -8.53 -31.22
C PRO A 96 15.51 -7.70 -32.37
N GLY A 97 15.95 -6.45 -32.53
CA GLY A 97 15.58 -5.60 -33.68
C GLY A 97 14.70 -4.38 -33.40
N SER A 98 14.69 -3.80 -32.19
CA SER A 98 13.97 -2.52 -31.95
C SER A 98 14.79 -1.25 -32.27
N ASP A 99 15.99 -1.39 -32.85
CA ASP A 99 16.87 -0.28 -33.23
C ASP A 99 16.93 -0.06 -34.76
N GLU A 100 15.94 -0.54 -35.51
CA GLU A 100 15.73 -0.19 -36.93
C GLU A 100 14.43 0.57 -37.17
#